data_AF-A0A7Z0T7V4-F1
#
_entry.id   AF-A0A7Z0T7V4-F1
#
_cell.length_a   1.000
_cell.length_b   1.000
_cell.length_c   1.000
_cell.angle_alpha   90.00
_cell.angle_beta   90.00
_cell.angle_gamma   90.00
#
_symmetry.space_group_name_H-M   'P 1'
#
loop_
_entity.id
_entity.type
_entity.pdbx_description
1 polymer ?
#
loop_
_entity_poly.entity_id
_entity_poly.type
_entity_poly.pdbx_seq_one_letter_code
_entity_poly.pdbx_strand_id
1 'polypeptide(L)' 'NPAREIPIQQMMGKAPTENSKGVRLVNLPQVRDIQNEEFEKMLAGQQTAQQALDNAVERGNKAIQEAIGN' A
#
# COMPACT_ATOMS: atom_id res chain seq x y z
N ASN A 1 3.64 -32.83 -17.08
CA ASN A 1 2.49 -32.14 -17.70
C ASN A 1 2.97 -30.75 -18.12
N PRO A 2 3.41 -30.58 -19.38
CA PRO A 2 4.02 -29.35 -19.89
C PRO A 2 3.10 -28.11 -19.85
N ALA A 3 1.78 -28.28 -19.66
CA ALA A 3 0.84 -27.16 -19.55
C ALA A 3 0.92 -26.37 -18.24
N ARG A 4 1.56 -26.90 -17.18
CA ARG A 4 1.69 -26.18 -15.88
C ARG A 4 2.78 -25.10 -15.88
N GLU A 5 3.73 -25.19 -16.79
CA GLU A 5 4.84 -24.23 -16.88
C GLU A 5 4.42 -22.94 -17.59
N ILE A 6 3.44 -23.01 -18.50
CA ILE A 6 2.96 -21.85 -19.28
C ILE A 6 2.42 -20.73 -18.39
N PRO A 7 1.52 -20.98 -17.41
CA PRO A 7 1.05 -19.92 -16.51
C PRO A 7 2.17 -19.28 -15.70
N ILE A 8 3.16 -20.06 -15.25
CA ILE A 8 4.31 -19.56 -14.49
C ILE A 8 5.17 -18.66 -15.38
N GLN A 9 5.47 -19.09 -16.60
CA GLN A 9 6.21 -18.30 -17.58
C GLN A 9 5.46 -17.02 -17.98
N GLN A 10 4.12 -17.06 -18.05
CA GLN A 10 3.31 -15.87 -18.30
C GLN A 10 3.34 -14.88 -17.12
N MET A 11 3.32 -15.37 -15.88
CA MET A 11 3.42 -14.53 -14.68
C MET A 11 4.83 -13.95 -14.49
N MET A 12 5.87 -14.65 -14.93
CA MET A 12 7.29 -14.26 -14.77
C MET A 12 7.91 -13.68 -16.04
N GLY A 13 7.14 -13.53 -17.12
CA GLY A 13 7.66 -13.28 -18.47
C GLY A 13 8.43 -11.97 -18.64
N LYS A 14 8.29 -11.02 -17.69
CA LYS A 14 9.06 -9.77 -17.63
C LYS A 14 9.34 -9.41 -16.18
N ALA A 15 10.54 -8.88 -15.91
CA ALA A 15 10.84 -8.28 -14.62
C ALA A 15 9.87 -7.11 -14.35
N PRO A 16 9.41 -6.92 -13.09
CA PRO A 16 8.59 -5.77 -12.74
C PRO A 16 9.32 -4.46 -13.06
N THR A 17 8.64 -3.56 -13.74
CA THR A 17 9.05 -2.16 -13.92
C THR A 17 8.76 -1.36 -12.64
N GLU A 18 9.24 -0.12 -12.57
CA GLU A 18 8.95 0.77 -11.43
C GLU A 18 7.45 0.94 -11.16
N ASN A 19 6.63 0.94 -12.21
CA ASN A 19 5.17 1.10 -12.11
C ASN A 19 4.38 -0.22 -12.02
N SER A 20 5.05 -1.38 -12.13
CA SER A 20 4.39 -2.70 -12.01
C SER A 20 4.87 -3.52 -10.82
N LYS A 21 5.89 -3.06 -10.09
CA LYS A 21 6.28 -3.67 -8.82
C LYS A 21 5.21 -3.41 -7.76
N GLY A 22 4.83 -4.46 -7.04
CA GLY A 22 3.90 -4.35 -5.91
C GLY A 22 4.55 -3.62 -4.74
N VAL A 23 3.75 -2.87 -3.99
CA VAL A 23 4.17 -2.26 -2.70
C VAL A 23 4.27 -3.36 -1.65
N ARG A 24 5.41 -3.43 -0.95
CA ARG A 24 5.66 -4.37 0.16
C ARG A 24 5.85 -3.57 1.44
N LEU A 25 4.87 -3.68 2.34
CA LEU A 25 4.86 -3.02 3.64
C LEU A 25 4.19 -3.96 4.65
N VAL A 26 4.69 -3.96 5.89
CA VAL A 26 4.07 -4.72 6.98
C VAL A 26 2.66 -4.20 7.20
N ASN A 27 1.70 -5.12 7.28
CA ASN A 27 0.29 -4.82 7.48
C ASN A 27 -0.29 -3.75 6.53
N LEU A 28 0.08 -3.83 5.24
CA LEU A 28 -0.36 -2.90 4.20
C LEU A 28 -1.88 -2.64 4.12
N PRO A 29 -2.79 -3.61 4.38
CA PRO A 29 -4.24 -3.34 4.39
C PRO A 29 -4.63 -2.23 5.37
N GLN A 30 -4.18 -2.30 6.63
CA GLN A 30 -4.50 -1.28 7.63
C GLN A 30 -3.92 0.09 7.28
N VAL A 31 -2.70 0.12 6.72
CA VAL A 31 -2.06 1.37 6.28
C VAL A 31 -2.87 2.02 5.14
N ARG A 32 -3.45 1.23 4.25
CA ARG A 32 -4.32 1.73 3.17
C ARG A 32 -5.65 2.27 3.70
N ASP A 33 -6.23 1.63 4.70
CA ASP A 33 -7.46 2.11 5.34
C ASP A 33 -7.23 3.49 5.98
N ILE A 34 -6.13 3.64 6.73
CA ILE A 34 -5.69 4.93 7.29
C ILE A 34 -5.53 5.99 6.19
N GLN A 35 -4.85 5.64 5.09
CA GLN A 35 -4.63 6.58 3.99
C GLN A 35 -5.96 7.00 3.34
N ASN A 36 -6.90 6.07 3.13
CA ASN A 36 -8.21 6.38 2.58
C ASN A 36 -8.99 7.34 3.49
N GLU A 37 -9.02 7.10 4.80
CA GLU A 37 -9.69 7.99 5.75
C GLU A 37 -9.14 9.43 5.70
N GLU A 38 -7.81 9.59 5.61
CA GLU A 38 -7.21 10.93 5.52
C GLU A 38 -7.54 11.61 4.19
N PHE A 39 -7.59 10.87 3.09
CA PHE A 39 -8.05 11.41 1.81
C PHE A 39 -9.54 11.75 1.80
N GLU A 40 -10.38 10.95 2.45
CA GLU A 40 -11.82 11.25 2.57
C GLU A 40 -12.05 12.55 3.35
N LYS A 41 -11.37 12.75 4.48
CA LYS A 41 -11.44 14.02 5.26
C LYS A 41 -10.95 15.21 4.43
N MET A 42 -9.89 15.03 3.64
CA MET A 42 -9.37 16.06 2.74
C MET A 42 -10.40 16.44 1.67
N LEU A 43 -10.98 15.43 1.00
CA LEU A 43 -12.01 15.62 -0.03
C LEU A 43 -13.30 16.22 0.54
N ALA A 44 -13.61 15.95 1.81
CA ALA A 44 -14.69 16.58 2.55
C ALA A 44 -14.38 18.02 3.01
N GLY A 45 -13.18 18.55 2.72
CA GLY A 45 -12.77 19.89 3.11
C GLY A 45 -12.44 20.05 4.59
N GLN A 46 -12.28 18.95 5.33
CA GLN A 46 -12.01 18.97 6.78
C GLN A 46 -10.52 19.16 7.10
N GLN A 47 -9.64 18.93 6.12
CA GLN A 47 -8.20 19.17 6.23
C GLN A 47 -7.58 19.51 4.88
N THR A 48 -6.41 20.15 4.91
CA THR A 48 -5.63 20.44 3.71
C THR A 48 -4.94 19.17 3.17
N ALA A 49 -4.50 19.22 1.91
CA ALA A 49 -3.75 18.11 1.32
C ALA A 49 -2.45 17.80 2.07
N GLN A 50 -1.75 18.83 2.54
CA GLN A 50 -0.54 18.65 3.35
C GLN A 50 -0.86 17.93 4.66
N GLN A 51 -1.88 18.39 5.39
CA GLN A 51 -2.30 17.77 6.64
C GLN A 51 -2.73 16.30 6.44
N ALA A 52 -3.44 15.99 5.37
CA ALA A 52 -3.85 14.62 5.06
C ALA A 52 -2.64 13.69 4.86
N LEU A 53 -1.62 14.16 4.13
CA LEU A 53 -0.40 13.38 3.90
C LEU A 53 0.42 13.23 5.19
N ASP A 54 0.55 14.31 5.97
CA ASP A 54 1.27 14.28 7.25
C ASP A 54 0.61 13.31 8.23
N ASN A 55 -0.72 13.39 8.38
CA ASN A 55 -1.49 12.49 9.24
C ASN A 55 -1.42 11.03 8.75
N ALA A 56 -1.48 10.80 7.44
CA ALA A 56 -1.36 9.45 6.87
C ALA A 56 0.02 8.84 7.17
N VAL A 57 1.09 9.64 7.11
CA VAL A 57 2.44 9.20 7.48
C VAL A 57 2.53 8.91 8.97
N GLU A 58 2.05 9.79 9.84
CA GLU A 58 2.09 9.61 11.29
C GLU A 58 1.33 8.35 11.72
N ARG A 59 0.05 8.26 11.34
CA ARG A 59 -0.82 7.14 11.68
C ARG A 59 -0.34 5.83 11.06
N GLY A 60 0.13 5.88 9.80
CA GLY A 60 0.66 4.72 9.10
C GLY A 60 1.92 4.17 9.75
N ASN A 61 2.87 5.04 10.12
CA ASN A 61 4.09 4.64 10.82
C ASN A 61 3.79 3.99 12.17
N LYS A 62 2.82 4.53 12.92
CA LYS A 62 2.37 3.92 14.17
C LYS A 62 1.81 2.51 13.96
N ALA A 63 0.93 2.32 12.96
CA ALA A 63 0.37 1.01 12.64
C ALA A 63 1.45 -0.02 12.22
N ILE A 64 2.48 0.43 11.49
CA ILE A 64 3.63 -0.41 11.13
C ILE A 64 4.40 -0.84 12.39
N GLN A 65 4.68 0.10 13.31
CA GLN A 65 5.38 -0.21 14.56
C GLN A 65 4.60 -1.21 15.43
N GLU A 66 3.29 -1.03 15.57
CA GLU A 66 2.42 -1.96 16.29
C GLU A 66 2.43 -3.36 15.66
N ALA A 67 2.45 -3.45 14.34
CA ALA A 67 2.49 -4.73 13.63
C ALA A 67 3.84 -5.45 13.73
N ILE A 68 4.94 -4.75 13.98
CA ILE A 68 6.29 -5.32 14.15
C ILE A 68 6.57 -5.70 15.61
N GLY A 69 5.93 -5.02 16.57
CA GLY A 69 6.12 -5.24 18.01
C GLY A 69 5.34 -6.41 18.62
N ASN A 70 4.59 -7.16 17.82
CA ASN A 70 3.89 -8.41 18.19
C ASN A 70 4.61 -9.63 17.62
#